data_AF-A0A1Q8QRS7-F1
#
_entry.id   AF-A0A1Q8QRS7-F1
#
_cell.length_a   1.000
_cell.length_b   1.000
_cell.length_c   1.000
_cell.angle_alpha   90.00
_cell.angle_beta   90.00
_cell.angle_gamma   90.00
#
_symmetry.space_group_name_H-M   'P 1'
#
loop_
_entity.id
_entity.type
_entity.pdbx_description
1 polymer ?
#
loop_
_entity_poly.entity_id
_entity_poly.type
_entity_poly.pdbx_seq_one_letter_code
_entity_poly.pdbx_strand_id
1 'polypeptide(L)'
;MLRRLSESVERFMAAQEASARRNFVEVCRRWSEIVGPETAELLRPLGHKRRDLYLGADDPVALQEMLFAAPEILSLVNAALGNEAFDRVRFDLLGGRVPLDALRAIPPRFSTPAETRPDRLGGLTGVLDPNSPVGRCYAKYVAYFDSGPGPSGARRRGRRTKAG
;
A
#
# COMPACT_ATOMS: atom_id res chain seq x y z
N MET A 1 -19.35 -17.73 -25.77
CA MET A 1 -19.81 -16.32 -25.69
C MET A 1 -19.97 -15.86 -24.23
N LEU A 2 -20.69 -16.62 -23.39
CA LEU A 2 -20.95 -16.28 -21.98
C LEU A 2 -19.69 -16.06 -21.11
N ARG A 3 -18.63 -16.84 -21.31
CA ARG A 3 -17.38 -16.74 -20.54
C ARG A 3 -16.62 -15.41 -20.73
N ARG A 4 -16.65 -14.88 -21.97
CA ARG A 4 -16.03 -13.57 -22.30
C ARG A 4 -16.78 -12.40 -21.65
N LEU A 5 -18.10 -12.55 -21.47
CA LEU A 5 -18.92 -11.53 -20.84
C LEU A 5 -18.64 -11.47 -19.34
N SER A 6 -18.57 -12.62 -18.64
CA SER A 6 -18.24 -12.62 -17.21
C SER A 6 -16.84 -12.06 -16.94
N GLU A 7 -15.84 -12.45 -17.73
CA GLU A 7 -14.48 -11.91 -17.63
C GLU A 7 -14.43 -10.39 -17.83
N SER A 8 -15.28 -9.85 -18.72
CA SER A 8 -15.35 -8.41 -18.97
C SER A 8 -16.01 -7.66 -17.80
N VAL A 9 -17.08 -8.23 -17.23
CA VAL A 9 -17.75 -7.69 -16.04
C VAL A 9 -16.81 -7.70 -14.84
N GLU A 10 -16.10 -8.80 -14.61
CA GLU A 10 -15.13 -8.91 -13.52
C GLU A 10 -14.00 -7.87 -13.64
N ARG A 11 -13.45 -7.68 -14.85
CA ARG A 11 -12.42 -6.66 -15.10
C ARG A 11 -12.95 -5.25 -14.86
N PHE A 12 -14.16 -4.96 -15.32
CA PHE A 12 -14.79 -3.66 -15.10
C PHE A 12 -15.00 -3.38 -13.61
N MET A 13 -15.54 -4.35 -12.86
CA MET A 13 -15.74 -4.22 -11.41
C MET A 13 -14.42 -4.02 -10.66
N ALA A 14 -13.38 -4.78 -11.02
CA ALA A 14 -12.05 -4.62 -10.45
C ALA A 14 -11.43 -3.23 -10.75
N ALA A 15 -11.63 -2.71 -11.97
CA ALA A 15 -11.18 -1.39 -12.35
C ALA A 15 -11.91 -0.29 -11.56
N GLN A 16 -13.23 -0.42 -11.39
CA GLN A 16 -14.03 0.51 -10.58
C GLN A 16 -13.60 0.50 -9.12
N GLU A 17 -13.37 -0.67 -8.54
CA GLU A 17 -12.90 -0.78 -7.15
C GLU A 17 -11.49 -0.19 -6.99
N ALA A 18 -10.60 -0.40 -7.95
CA ALA A 18 -9.28 0.21 -7.96
C ALA A 18 -9.33 1.73 -8.12
N SER A 19 -10.32 2.26 -8.84
CA SER A 19 -10.56 3.71 -8.93
C SER A 19 -11.08 4.26 -7.61
N ALA A 20 -12.06 3.61 -6.99
CA ALA A 20 -12.63 4.04 -5.71
C ALA A 20 -11.55 4.07 -4.60
N ARG A 21 -10.71 3.02 -4.53
CA ARG A 21 -9.57 2.98 -3.58
C ARG A 21 -8.58 4.11 -3.83
N ARG A 22 -8.27 4.42 -5.10
CA ARG A 22 -7.37 5.53 -5.45
C ARG A 22 -7.94 6.88 -5.05
N ASN A 23 -9.22 7.12 -5.35
CA ASN A 23 -9.92 8.34 -4.97
C ASN A 23 -9.90 8.53 -3.46
N PHE A 24 -10.21 7.48 -2.68
CA PHE A 24 -10.18 7.56 -1.23
C PHE A 24 -8.78 7.84 -0.67
N VAL A 25 -7.73 7.21 -1.22
CA VAL A 25 -6.34 7.50 -0.82
C VAL A 25 -5.97 8.95 -1.08
N GLU A 26 -6.43 9.52 -2.19
CA GLU A 26 -6.20 10.93 -2.52
C GLU A 26 -6.92 11.86 -1.53
N VAL A 27 -8.16 11.55 -1.16
CA VAL A 27 -8.90 12.26 -0.10
C VAL A 27 -8.13 12.22 1.21
N CYS A 28 -7.64 11.05 1.65
CA CYS A 28 -6.86 10.96 2.89
C CYS A 28 -5.59 11.81 2.86
N ARG A 29 -4.89 11.87 1.71
CA ARG A 29 -3.63 12.62 1.59
C ARG A 29 -3.83 14.13 1.63
N ARG A 30 -4.94 14.60 1.05
CA ARG A 30 -5.25 16.01 0.88
C ARG A 30 -6.35 16.49 1.81
N TRP A 31 -6.72 15.70 2.82
CA TRP A 31 -7.91 15.96 3.63
C TRP A 31 -7.96 17.38 4.19
N SER A 32 -6.90 17.80 4.88
CA SER A 32 -6.78 19.16 5.43
C SER A 32 -6.76 20.26 4.37
N GLU A 33 -6.25 20.00 3.16
CA GLU A 33 -6.33 20.94 2.02
C GLU A 33 -7.76 21.07 1.50
N ILE A 34 -8.51 19.96 1.47
CA ILE A 34 -9.87 19.89 0.89
C ILE A 34 -10.90 20.55 1.81
N VAL A 35 -10.91 20.19 3.10
CA VAL A 35 -11.93 20.68 4.05
C VAL A 35 -11.44 21.81 4.94
N GLY A 36 -10.16 22.17 4.85
CA GLY A 36 -9.54 23.14 5.74
C GLY A 36 -9.06 22.53 7.07
N PRO A 37 -8.15 23.22 7.78
CA PRO A 37 -7.54 22.71 9.00
C PRO A 37 -8.54 22.50 10.13
N GLU A 38 -9.47 23.43 10.35
CA GLU A 38 -10.45 23.37 11.44
C GLU A 38 -11.37 22.13 11.30
N THR A 39 -11.93 21.92 10.11
CA THR A 39 -12.77 20.73 9.86
C THR A 39 -11.94 19.45 9.90
N ALA A 40 -10.69 19.47 9.44
CA ALA A 40 -9.82 18.29 9.46
C ALA A 40 -9.37 17.88 10.88
N GLU A 41 -9.37 18.80 11.83
CA GLU A 41 -9.16 18.46 13.25
C GLU A 41 -10.38 17.74 13.85
N LEU A 42 -11.59 18.15 13.46
CA LEU A 42 -12.84 17.62 14.00
C LEU A 42 -13.29 16.31 13.32
N LEU A 43 -13.05 16.19 12.02
CA LEU A 43 -13.49 15.08 11.19
C LEU A 43 -12.31 14.45 10.49
N ARG A 44 -12.26 13.13 10.50
CA ARG A 44 -11.17 12.33 9.93
C ARG A 44 -11.73 11.29 8.97
N PRO A 45 -11.15 11.09 7.78
CA PRO A 45 -11.58 10.04 6.88
C PRO A 45 -11.30 8.65 7.48
N LEU A 46 -12.34 7.83 7.59
CA LEU A 46 -12.29 6.48 8.13
C LEU A 46 -12.23 5.41 7.05
N GLY A 47 -12.83 5.69 5.89
CA GLY A 47 -12.97 4.69 4.84
C GLY A 47 -13.98 5.09 3.79
N HIS A 48 -14.23 4.15 2.89
CA HIS A 48 -15.36 4.23 1.98
C HIS A 48 -16.00 2.86 1.79
N LYS A 49 -17.28 2.85 1.46
CA LYS A 49 -17.99 1.63 1.02
C LYS A 49 -18.82 1.98 -0.20
N ARG A 50 -18.52 1.34 -1.33
CA ARG A 50 -19.07 1.74 -2.64
C ARG A 50 -18.74 3.23 -2.87
N ARG A 51 -19.77 4.08 -3.02
CA ARG A 51 -19.70 5.52 -3.19
C ARG A 51 -20.10 6.30 -1.92
N ASP A 52 -20.22 5.64 -0.77
CA ASP A 52 -20.39 6.32 0.52
C ASP A 52 -19.00 6.59 1.13
N LEU A 53 -18.72 7.86 1.46
CA LEU A 53 -17.54 8.30 2.21
C LEU A 53 -17.83 8.22 3.71
N TYR A 54 -16.95 7.61 4.49
CA TYR A 54 -17.09 7.50 5.94
C TYR A 54 -16.11 8.44 6.64
N LEU A 55 -16.65 9.33 7.46
CA LEU A 55 -15.91 10.28 8.27
C LEU A 55 -16.13 10.01 9.75
N GLY A 56 -15.12 10.32 10.56
CA GLY A 56 -15.11 10.04 11.98
C GLY A 56 -14.80 11.28 12.80
N ALA A 57 -15.51 11.46 13.90
CA ALA A 57 -15.13 12.43 14.93
C ALA A 57 -14.92 11.73 16.28
N ASP A 58 -14.16 12.36 17.17
CA ASP A 58 -13.87 11.82 18.49
C ASP A 58 -15.05 11.94 19.47
N ASP A 59 -15.88 12.96 19.28
CA ASP A 59 -16.99 13.29 20.19
C ASP A 59 -18.36 13.29 19.47
N PRO A 60 -19.44 12.78 20.10
CA PRO A 60 -20.78 12.77 19.51
C PRO A 60 -21.37 14.15 19.23
N VAL A 61 -21.04 15.17 20.02
CA VAL A 61 -21.53 16.55 19.81
C VAL A 61 -20.99 17.09 18.49
N ALA A 62 -19.69 16.87 18.24
CA ALA A 62 -19.07 17.25 16.96
C ALA A 62 -19.77 16.57 15.78
N LEU A 63 -20.15 15.29 15.89
CA LEU A 63 -20.90 14.62 14.82
C LEU A 63 -22.24 15.26 14.52
N GLN A 64 -22.98 15.68 15.54
CA GLN A 64 -24.30 16.26 15.37
C GLN A 64 -24.25 17.59 14.61
N GLU A 65 -23.26 18.44 14.92
CA GLU A 65 -23.03 19.69 14.19
C GLU A 65 -22.61 19.43 12.74
N MET A 66 -21.76 18.42 12.52
CA MET A 66 -21.22 18.13 11.19
C MET A 66 -22.23 17.49 10.23
N LEU A 67 -23.36 16.98 10.71
CA LEU A 67 -24.44 16.51 9.84
C LEU A 67 -24.94 17.61 8.89
N PHE A 68 -24.95 18.86 9.33
CA PHE A 68 -25.33 20.01 8.49
C PHE A 68 -24.29 20.33 7.42
N ALA A 69 -23.01 20.07 7.69
CA ALA A 69 -21.91 20.29 6.76
C ALA A 69 -21.74 19.17 5.72
N ALA A 70 -22.46 18.05 5.86
CA ALA A 70 -22.30 16.88 5.01
C ALA A 70 -22.41 17.14 3.48
N PRO A 71 -23.38 17.94 2.98
CA PRO A 71 -23.48 18.24 1.56
C PRO A 71 -22.30 19.08 1.04
N GLU A 72 -21.84 20.03 1.85
CA GLU A 72 -20.69 20.88 1.53
C GLU A 72 -19.40 20.07 1.46
N ILE A 73 -19.15 19.23 2.47
CA ILE A 73 -18.00 18.33 2.51
C ILE A 73 -18.01 17.40 1.29
N LEU A 74 -19.17 16.83 0.94
CA LEU A 74 -19.31 15.98 -0.25
C LEU A 74 -18.93 16.75 -1.53
N SER A 75 -19.40 17.99 -1.66
CA SER A 75 -19.09 18.86 -2.79
C SER A 75 -17.59 19.16 -2.90
N LEU A 76 -16.97 19.57 -1.78
CA LEU A 76 -15.52 19.85 -1.72
C LEU A 76 -14.69 18.63 -2.11
N VAL A 77 -15.03 17.45 -1.59
CA VAL A 77 -14.33 16.20 -1.89
C VAL A 77 -14.43 15.85 -3.38
N ASN A 78 -15.64 15.86 -3.94
CA ASN A 78 -15.84 15.52 -5.35
C ASN A 78 -15.19 16.58 -6.28
N ALA A 79 -15.24 17.85 -5.91
CA ALA A 79 -14.56 18.93 -6.63
C ALA A 79 -13.03 18.72 -6.63
N ALA A 80 -12.44 18.36 -5.48
CA ALA A 80 -11.01 18.11 -5.35
C ALA A 80 -10.53 16.87 -6.14
N LEU A 81 -11.42 15.90 -6.37
CA LEU A 81 -11.17 14.72 -7.20
C LEU A 81 -11.47 14.94 -8.69
N GLY A 82 -12.15 16.03 -9.05
CA GLY A 82 -12.55 16.35 -10.41
C GLY A 82 -13.61 15.41 -11.00
N ASN A 83 -14.29 14.62 -10.17
CA ASN A 83 -15.40 13.73 -10.56
C ASN A 83 -16.31 13.43 -9.37
N GLU A 84 -17.52 12.97 -9.65
CA GLU A 84 -18.45 12.46 -8.65
C GLU A 84 -17.99 11.08 -8.17
N ALA A 85 -17.02 11.06 -7.26
CA ALA A 85 -16.47 9.83 -6.69
C ALA A 85 -17.40 9.25 -5.60
N PHE A 86 -18.07 10.13 -4.85
CA PHE A 86 -18.93 9.78 -3.73
C PHE A 86 -20.33 10.39 -3.90
N ASP A 87 -21.34 9.67 -3.41
CA ASP A 87 -22.75 10.08 -3.45
C ASP A 87 -23.25 10.61 -2.10
N ARG A 88 -22.56 10.26 -1.01
CA ARG A 88 -22.98 10.60 0.35
C ARG A 88 -21.82 10.51 1.33
N VAL A 89 -21.91 11.35 2.37
CA VAL A 89 -21.09 11.28 3.58
C VAL A 89 -21.86 10.55 4.67
N ARG A 90 -21.18 9.62 5.34
CA ARG A 90 -21.66 8.98 6.57
C ARG A 90 -20.69 9.28 7.70
N PHE A 91 -21.25 9.43 8.89
CA PHE A 91 -20.49 9.72 10.09
C PHE A 91 -20.51 8.55 11.05
N ASP A 92 -19.37 8.29 11.68
CA ASP A 92 -19.21 7.33 12.76
C ASP A 92 -18.34 7.95 13.87
N LEU A 93 -18.40 7.40 15.08
CA LEU A 93 -17.43 7.78 16.12
C LEU A 93 -16.09 7.10 15.85
N LEU A 94 -14.98 7.84 16.03
CA LEU A 94 -13.63 7.30 15.93
C LEU A 94 -13.41 6.19 16.95
N GLY A 95 -13.91 6.36 18.18
CA GLY A 95 -13.94 5.30 19.20
C GLY A 95 -12.58 4.66 19.48
N GLY A 96 -11.50 5.45 19.43
CA GLY A 96 -10.12 4.98 19.60
C GLY A 96 -9.49 4.32 18.36
N ARG A 97 -10.14 4.36 17.20
CA ARG A 97 -9.54 3.92 15.92
C ARG A 97 -8.53 4.96 15.43
N VAL A 98 -7.44 4.49 14.85
CA VAL A 98 -6.47 5.37 14.19
C VAL A 98 -7.05 5.82 12.85
N PRO A 99 -7.23 7.13 12.61
CA PRO A 99 -7.77 7.62 11.35
C PRO A 99 -6.77 7.43 10.20
N LEU A 100 -7.27 7.31 8.97
CA LEU A 100 -6.46 6.91 7.81
C LEU A 100 -5.70 8.07 7.13
N ASP A 101 -6.06 9.31 7.48
CA ASP A 101 -5.30 10.52 7.13
C ASP A 101 -4.19 10.83 8.14
N ALA A 102 -4.12 10.13 9.28
CA ALA A 102 -3.04 10.29 10.23
C ALA A 102 -1.75 10.05 9.45
N LEU A 103 -0.97 11.12 9.30
CA LEU A 103 0.27 11.14 8.54
C LEU A 103 0.99 9.83 8.81
N ARG A 104 1.16 9.01 7.76
CA ARG A 104 2.06 7.87 7.84
C ARG A 104 3.39 8.46 8.28
N ALA A 105 3.72 8.27 9.56
CA ALA A 105 5.06 8.47 10.06
C ALA A 105 5.97 7.85 9.01
N ILE A 106 6.96 8.63 8.56
CA ILE A 106 7.95 8.25 7.55
C ILE A 106 8.11 6.74 7.59
N PRO A 107 7.69 5.99 6.55
CA PRO A 107 7.65 4.55 6.63
C PRO A 107 9.02 4.08 7.12
N PRO A 108 9.07 3.21 8.16
CA PRO A 108 10.33 2.85 8.77
C PRO A 108 11.28 2.39 7.67
N ARG A 109 12.44 3.02 7.57
CA ARG A 109 13.46 2.61 6.61
C ARG A 109 13.97 1.24 7.06
N PHE A 110 13.46 0.19 6.45
CA PHE A 110 14.02 -1.15 6.63
C PHE A 110 15.35 -1.18 5.89
N SER A 111 16.46 -1.08 6.60
CA SER A 111 17.78 -1.41 6.05
C SER A 111 17.91 -2.93 6.02
N THR A 112 18.23 -3.49 4.86
CA THR A 112 18.65 -4.89 4.77
C THR A 112 20.00 -5.00 5.52
N PRO A 113 20.14 -5.87 6.54
CA PRO A 113 21.41 -6.05 7.23
C PRO A 113 22.51 -6.41 6.24
N ALA A 114 23.72 -5.88 6.44
CA ALA A 114 24.86 -6.27 5.64
C ALA A 114 25.15 -7.76 5.84
N GLU A 115 25.32 -8.48 4.74
CA GLU A 115 25.63 -9.90 4.80
C GLU A 115 27.07 -10.09 5.25
N THR A 116 27.24 -10.68 6.44
CA THR A 116 28.56 -10.93 7.03
C THR A 116 28.96 -12.38 6.81
N ARG A 117 30.20 -12.60 6.35
CA ARG A 117 30.73 -13.95 6.17
C ARG A 117 30.91 -14.64 7.53
N PRO A 118 30.37 -15.86 7.73
CA PRO A 118 30.62 -16.62 8.95
C PRO A 118 32.09 -17.04 9.10
N ASP A 119 32.64 -16.94 10.31
CA ASP A 119 34.07 -17.18 10.60
C ASP A 119 34.59 -18.56 10.18
N ARG A 120 33.73 -19.60 10.27
CA ARG A 120 34.10 -21.00 9.98
C ARG A 120 33.58 -21.49 8.63
N LEU A 121 33.19 -20.60 7.73
CA LEU A 121 32.66 -20.97 6.41
C LEU A 121 33.76 -21.56 5.52
N GLY A 122 33.49 -22.74 4.95
CA GLY A 122 34.41 -23.47 4.06
C GLY A 122 34.97 -24.76 4.66
N GLY A 123 34.91 -24.93 5.99
CA GLY A 123 35.50 -26.09 6.67
C GLY A 123 34.86 -27.46 6.36
N LEU A 124 33.68 -27.49 5.73
CA LEU A 124 33.01 -28.73 5.33
C LEU A 124 33.19 -29.06 3.83
N THR A 125 33.93 -28.24 3.09
CA THR A 125 34.25 -28.51 1.69
C THR A 125 35.15 -29.76 1.61
N GLY A 126 34.72 -30.76 0.84
CA GLY A 126 35.42 -32.04 0.75
C GLY A 126 35.08 -33.04 1.87
N VAL A 127 34.41 -32.59 2.94
CA VAL A 127 33.82 -33.48 3.97
C VAL A 127 32.41 -33.92 3.56
N LEU A 128 31.63 -33.01 2.99
CA LEU A 128 30.31 -33.30 2.44
C LEU A 128 30.43 -33.98 1.07
N ASP A 129 29.61 -34.99 0.80
CA ASP A 129 29.48 -35.59 -0.53
C ASP A 129 29.13 -34.50 -1.56
N PRO A 130 30.01 -34.23 -2.56
CA PRO A 130 29.79 -33.19 -3.56
C PRO A 130 28.54 -33.39 -4.43
N ASN A 131 28.07 -34.63 -4.58
CA ASN A 131 26.90 -34.94 -5.40
C ASN A 131 25.58 -34.83 -4.60
N SER A 132 25.66 -34.79 -3.28
CA SER A 132 24.50 -34.60 -2.42
C SER A 132 23.89 -33.19 -2.59
N PRO A 133 22.56 -33.02 -2.39
CA PRO A 133 21.94 -31.69 -2.37
C PRO A 133 22.59 -30.74 -1.36
N VAL A 134 22.96 -31.26 -0.17
CA VAL A 134 23.59 -30.49 0.90
C VAL A 134 24.99 -30.03 0.50
N GLY A 135 25.82 -30.92 -0.06
CA GLY A 135 27.16 -30.58 -0.55
C GLY A 135 27.13 -29.50 -1.64
N ARG A 136 26.19 -29.59 -2.59
CA ARG A 136 26.03 -28.58 -3.66
C ARG A 136 25.57 -27.23 -3.12
N CYS A 137 24.64 -27.21 -2.17
CA CYS A 137 24.19 -25.96 -1.54
C CYS A 137 25.29 -25.32 -0.70
N TYR A 138 26.03 -26.12 0.08
CA TYR A 138 27.15 -25.64 0.87
C TYR A 138 28.26 -25.06 0.00
N ALA A 139 28.65 -25.75 -1.07
CA ALA A 139 29.67 -25.27 -2.00
C ALA A 139 29.27 -23.92 -2.64
N LYS A 140 28.00 -23.75 -3.03
CA LYS A 140 27.47 -22.47 -3.52
C LYS A 140 27.49 -21.37 -2.46
N TYR A 141 27.15 -21.69 -1.22
CA TYR A 141 27.15 -20.74 -0.11
C TYR A 141 28.56 -20.27 0.25
N VAL A 142 29.55 -21.17 0.22
CA VAL A 142 30.97 -20.83 0.36
C VAL A 142 31.42 -19.92 -0.79
N ALA A 143 31.14 -20.31 -2.03
CA ALA A 143 31.49 -19.52 -3.21
C ALA A 143 30.83 -18.12 -3.23
N TYR A 144 29.61 -18.00 -2.70
CA TYR A 144 28.89 -16.74 -2.55
C TYR A 144 29.65 -15.73 -1.70
N PHE A 145 30.19 -16.17 -0.56
CA PHE A 145 30.99 -15.31 0.32
C PHE A 145 32.45 -15.17 -0.12
N ASP A 146 33.01 -16.13 -0.89
CA ASP A 146 34.34 -15.99 -1.51
C ASP A 146 34.34 -14.95 -2.64
N SER A 147 33.28 -14.90 -3.42
CA SER A 147 33.14 -13.95 -4.55
C SER A 147 32.77 -12.53 -4.09
N GLY A 148 32.49 -12.36 -2.80
CA GLY A 148 31.84 -11.18 -2.22
C GLY A 148 30.34 -11.17 -2.52
N PRO A 149 29.48 -10.88 -1.52
CA PRO A 149 28.06 -10.67 -1.80
C PRO A 149 27.94 -9.49 -2.76
N GLY A 150 27.48 -9.75 -3.99
CA GLY A 150 27.19 -8.69 -4.94
C GLY A 150 26.18 -7.71 -4.33
N PRO A 151 26.15 -6.42 -4.74
CA PRO A 151 25.18 -5.48 -4.22
C PRO A 151 23.79 -6.06 -4.40
N SER A 152 23.15 -6.36 -3.27
CA SER A 152 21.80 -6.90 -3.18
C SER A 152 20.83 -5.87 -3.76
N GLY A 153 20.59 -5.92 -5.06
CA GLY A 153 19.67 -4.98 -5.73
C GLY A 153 19.83 -4.77 -7.23
N ALA A 154 20.95 -5.15 -7.86
CA ALA A 154 21.07 -5.02 -9.32
C ALA A 154 20.41 -6.21 -10.02
N ARG A 155 19.06 -6.24 -10.09
CA ARG A 155 18.35 -7.08 -11.06
C ARG A 155 18.94 -6.79 -12.44
N ARG A 156 19.73 -7.73 -12.95
CA ARG A 156 20.24 -7.78 -14.32
C ARG A 156 19.04 -7.81 -15.26
N ARG A 157 18.58 -6.64 -15.69
CA ARG A 157 17.49 -6.48 -16.66
C ARG A 157 18.00 -7.05 -17.98
N GLY A 158 17.70 -8.32 -18.24
CA GLY A 158 18.10 -9.02 -19.45
C GLY A 158 17.59 -8.27 -20.68
N ARG A 159 18.50 -7.63 -21.41
CA ARG A 159 18.27 -7.09 -22.74
C ARG A 159 18.08 -8.30 -23.67
N ARG A 160 16.84 -8.65 -24.01
CA ARG A 160 16.55 -9.56 -25.13
C ARG A 160 17.03 -8.86 -26.41
N THR A 161 18.22 -9.18 -26.87
CA THR A 161 18.59 -8.99 -28.27
C THR A 161 17.82 -10.01 -29.09
N LYS A 162 16.85 -9.54 -29.89
CA LYS A 162 16.29 -10.31 -31.00
C LYS A 162 17.43 -10.48 -32.02
N ALA A 163 17.87 -11.72 -32.24
CA ALA A 163 18.58 -12.07 -33.46
C ALA A 163 17.55 -12.13 -34.59
N GLY A 164 17.88 -11.46 -35.70
CA GLY A 164 17.19 -11.61 -36.98
C GLY A 164 17.60 -12.88 -37.70
#